data_AF-A0A6I6F9L1-F1
#
_entry.id   AF-A0A6I6F9L1-F1
#
_cell.length_a   1.000
_cell.length_b   1.000
_cell.length_c   1.000
_cell.angle_alpha   90.00
_cell.angle_beta   90.00
_cell.angle_gamma   90.00
#
_symmetry.space_group_name_H-M   'P 1'
#
loop_
_entity.id
_entity.type
_entity.pdbx_description
1 polymer ?
#
loop_
_entity_poly.entity_id
_entity_poly.type
_entity_poly.pdbx_seq_one_letter_code
_entity_poly.pdbx_strand_id
1 'polypeptide(L)'
;MTTWMRCHWDEGDTWFYFEVDSDGWVIRQVELEGPELIPVAAASVAEGQRARDAGRLDEYDGRFGITAESPVSEWEGHDPEQLTFEEFEEVWGSARRRIASRPG
;
A
#
# COMPACT_ATOMS: atom_id res chain seq x y z
N MET A 1 -11.57 2.87 -14.52
CA MET A 1 -10.73 4.05 -14.21
C MET A 1 -10.12 3.78 -12.85
N THR A 2 -8.81 3.99 -12.71
CA THR A 2 -8.11 3.82 -11.44
C THR A 2 -8.33 5.07 -10.57
N THR A 3 -8.38 4.87 -9.26
CA THR A 3 -8.52 5.96 -8.28
C THR A 3 -7.42 5.84 -7.25
N TRP A 4 -6.95 6.98 -6.74
CA TRP A 4 -5.95 7.03 -5.68
C TRP A 4 -6.56 7.72 -4.47
N MET A 5 -6.36 7.13 -3.30
CA MET A 5 -6.90 7.68 -2.05
C MET A 5 -5.93 7.46 -0.91
N ARG A 6 -6.08 8.22 0.16
CA ARG A 6 -5.51 7.92 1.46
C ARG A 6 -6.58 7.89 2.54
N CYS A 7 -6.32 7.15 3.59
CA CYS A 7 -7.15 7.05 4.76
C CYS A 7 -6.24 6.90 5.98
N HIS A 8 -6.65 7.43 7.13
CA HIS A 8 -5.95 7.28 8.41
C HIS A 8 -6.73 6.36 9.34
N TRP A 9 -6.02 5.47 10.04
CA TRP A 9 -6.60 4.61 11.08
C TRP A 9 -5.95 4.93 12.43
N ASP A 10 -6.78 5.44 13.34
CA ASP A 10 -6.37 5.83 14.70
C ASP A 10 -5.81 4.69 15.54
N GLU A 11 -6.24 3.44 15.30
CA GLU A 11 -5.79 2.27 16.08
C GLU A 11 -4.29 2.00 15.93
N GLY A 12 -3.69 2.37 14.79
CA GLY A 12 -2.26 2.20 14.50
C GLY A 12 -1.49 3.51 14.35
N ASP A 13 -2.17 4.67 14.39
CA ASP A 13 -1.63 5.93 13.88
C ASP A 13 -0.97 5.75 12.50
N THR A 14 -1.69 5.07 11.61
CA THR A 14 -1.17 4.65 10.30
C THR A 14 -1.92 5.36 9.19
N TRP A 15 -1.16 5.98 8.30
CA TRP A 15 -1.65 6.45 7.03
C TRP A 15 -1.53 5.35 5.98
N PHE A 16 -2.65 5.03 5.35
CA PHE A 16 -2.70 4.13 4.21
C PHE A 16 -2.90 4.93 2.93
N TYR A 17 -2.17 4.56 1.89
CA TYR A 17 -2.32 5.12 0.55
C TYR A 17 -2.61 3.97 -0.40
N PHE A 18 -3.68 4.11 -1.18
CA PHE A 18 -4.16 3.06 -2.05
C PHE A 18 -4.24 3.55 -3.50
N GLU A 19 -3.79 2.71 -4.41
CA GLU A 19 -4.24 2.72 -5.79
C GLU A 19 -5.28 1.61 -5.95
N VAL A 20 -6.45 1.98 -6.45
CA VAL A 20 -7.63 1.12 -6.52
C VAL A 20 -8.10 1.02 -7.96
N ASP A 21 -8.34 -0.19 -8.44
CA ASP A 21 -8.85 -0.43 -9.79
C ASP A 21 -10.33 -0.07 -9.94
N SER A 22 -10.89 -0.32 -11.14
CA SER A 22 -12.30 -0.02 -11.42
C SER A 22 -13.29 -0.90 -10.67
N ASP A 23 -12.86 -2.04 -10.16
CA ASP A 23 -13.69 -3.01 -9.46
C ASP A 23 -13.64 -2.80 -7.93
N GLY A 24 -12.89 -1.78 -7.48
CA GLY A 24 -12.75 -1.44 -6.07
C GLY A 24 -11.67 -2.23 -5.35
N TRP A 25 -10.79 -2.93 -6.09
CA TRP A 25 -9.68 -3.70 -5.51
C TRP A 25 -8.40 -2.87 -5.42
N VAL A 26 -7.72 -2.99 -4.28
CA VAL A 26 -6.40 -2.38 -4.07
C VAL A 26 -5.37 -3.10 -4.94
N ILE A 27 -4.69 -2.35 -5.81
CA ILE A 27 -3.61 -2.87 -6.67
C ILE A 27 -2.21 -2.44 -6.23
N ARG A 28 -2.11 -1.32 -5.50
CA ARG A 28 -0.92 -0.90 -4.74
C ARG A 28 -1.32 -0.30 -3.39
N GLN A 29 -0.53 -0.57 -2.36
CA GLN A 29 -0.74 -0.11 -0.99
C GLN A 29 0.56 0.40 -0.40
N VAL A 30 0.50 1.54 0.28
CA VAL A 30 1.58 2.06 1.13
C VAL A 30 1.04 2.26 2.53
N GLU A 31 1.82 1.87 3.53
CA GLU A 31 1.51 2.09 4.94
C GLU A 31 2.63 2.93 5.57
N LEU A 32 2.27 4.06 6.17
CA LEU A 32 3.18 4.94 6.88
C LEU A 32 2.75 5.00 8.35
N GLU A 33 3.57 4.48 9.24
CA GLU A 33 3.26 4.37 10.67
C GLU A 33 3.82 5.56 11.47
N GLY A 34 3.00 6.07 12.38
CA GLY A 34 3.36 7.06 13.38
C GLY A 34 3.57 8.48 12.83
N PRO A 35 3.91 9.43 13.71
CA PRO A 35 4.08 10.83 13.34
C PRO A 35 5.29 11.08 12.42
N GLU A 36 6.24 10.16 12.38
CA GLU A 36 7.41 10.22 11.50
C GLU A 36 7.14 9.63 10.11
N LEU A 37 5.93 9.12 9.86
CA LEU A 37 5.50 8.50 8.60
C LEU A 37 6.49 7.43 8.13
N ILE A 38 6.83 6.51 9.05
CA ILE A 38 7.81 5.45 8.77
C ILE A 38 7.14 4.43 7.83
N PRO A 39 7.67 4.20 6.61
CA PRO A 39 7.00 3.35 5.64
C PRO A 39 7.12 1.88 6.02
N VAL A 40 6.07 1.21 6.46
CA VAL A 40 6.13 -0.20 6.88
C VAL A 40 5.78 -1.16 5.74
N ALA A 41 4.93 -0.73 4.80
CA ALA A 41 4.58 -1.48 3.60
C ALA A 41 4.59 -0.59 2.33
N ALA A 42 4.86 -1.22 1.18
CA ALA A 42 4.76 -0.65 -0.16
C ALA A 42 4.52 -1.79 -1.18
N ALA A 43 3.36 -2.43 -1.05
CA ALA A 43 2.99 -3.67 -1.73
C ALA A 43 2.25 -3.43 -3.05
N SER A 44 2.40 -4.35 -3.99
CA SER A 44 1.72 -4.36 -5.28
C SER A 44 1.20 -5.75 -5.60
N VAL A 45 -0.08 -5.86 -5.96
CA VAL A 45 -0.71 -7.12 -6.37
C VAL A 45 0.03 -7.75 -7.57
N ALA A 46 0.45 -6.93 -8.53
CA ALA A 46 1.18 -7.40 -9.71
C ALA A 46 2.58 -7.96 -9.34
N GLU A 47 3.26 -7.37 -8.38
CA GLU A 47 4.57 -7.87 -7.93
C GLU A 47 4.43 -9.12 -7.05
N GLY A 48 3.46 -9.15 -6.13
CA GLY A 48 3.16 -10.31 -5.30
C GLY A 48 2.80 -11.56 -6.12
N GLN A 49 1.97 -11.40 -7.16
CA GLN A 49 1.66 -12.50 -8.09
C GLN A 49 2.92 -13.03 -8.80
N ARG A 50 3.80 -12.15 -9.30
CA ARG A 50 5.07 -12.57 -9.92
C ARG A 50 5.99 -13.26 -8.91
N ALA A 51 6.03 -12.79 -7.67
CA ALA A 51 6.81 -13.42 -6.60
C ALA A 51 6.26 -14.82 -6.27
N ARG A 52 4.94 -14.97 -6.21
CA ARG A 52 4.26 -16.26 -6.05
C ARG A 52 4.59 -17.24 -7.17
N ASP A 53 4.48 -16.80 -8.42
CA ASP A 53 4.82 -17.62 -9.59
C ASP A 53 6.29 -18.06 -9.58
N ALA A 54 7.16 -17.26 -8.97
CA ALA A 54 8.59 -17.55 -8.80
C ALA A 54 8.92 -18.30 -7.49
N GLY A 55 7.94 -18.67 -6.67
CA GLY A 55 8.15 -19.34 -5.38
C GLY A 55 8.84 -18.47 -4.31
N ARG A 56 8.75 -17.14 -4.41
CA ARG A 56 9.36 -16.16 -3.50
C ARG A 56 8.33 -15.21 -2.87
N LEU A 57 7.09 -15.67 -2.70
CA LEU A 57 6.03 -14.84 -2.11
C LEU A 57 6.41 -14.39 -0.69
N ASP A 58 6.88 -15.31 0.16
CA ASP A 58 7.26 -14.99 1.54
C ASP A 58 8.39 -13.93 1.63
N GLU A 59 9.34 -13.95 0.69
CA GLU A 59 10.40 -12.94 0.61
C GLU A 59 9.84 -11.56 0.19
N TYR A 60 8.88 -11.55 -0.72
CA TYR A 60 8.21 -10.33 -1.15
C TYR A 60 7.35 -9.74 -0.03
N ASP A 61 6.45 -10.54 0.54
CA ASP A 61 5.52 -10.13 1.59
C ASP A 61 6.28 -9.67 2.83
N GLY A 62 7.35 -10.38 3.22
CA GLY A 62 8.21 -9.97 4.34
C GLY A 62 8.94 -8.65 4.12
N ARG A 63 9.17 -8.23 2.86
CA ARG A 63 9.88 -6.99 2.53
C ARG A 63 8.95 -5.82 2.27
N PHE A 64 7.88 -6.03 1.52
CA PHE A 64 7.00 -4.97 1.02
C PHE A 64 5.61 -4.99 1.63
N GLY A 65 5.27 -6.00 2.42
CA GLY A 65 3.93 -6.20 2.97
C GLY A 65 2.96 -6.79 1.95
N ILE A 66 1.69 -6.78 2.32
CA ILE A 66 0.57 -7.27 1.50
C ILE A 66 -0.37 -6.10 1.16
N THR A 67 -1.21 -6.29 0.14
CA THR A 67 -2.34 -5.38 -0.12
C THR A 67 -3.58 -5.85 0.61
N ALA A 68 -4.56 -4.96 0.80
CA ALA A 68 -5.85 -5.28 1.38
C ALA A 68 -6.50 -6.49 0.70
N GLU A 69 -7.05 -7.40 1.51
CA GLU A 69 -7.64 -8.67 1.06
C GLU A 69 -9.12 -8.56 0.65
N SER A 70 -9.76 -7.43 0.94
CA SER A 70 -11.16 -7.10 0.60
C SER A 70 -11.24 -5.81 -0.21
N PRO A 71 -12.25 -5.67 -1.09
CA PRO A 71 -12.47 -4.44 -1.85
C PRO A 71 -12.90 -3.28 -0.94
N VAL A 72 -12.65 -2.05 -1.39
CA VAL A 72 -12.91 -0.81 -0.61
C VAL A 72 -14.36 -0.71 -0.13
N SER A 73 -15.32 -1.22 -0.91
CA SER A 73 -16.74 -1.22 -0.56
C SER A 73 -17.09 -2.00 0.71
N GLU A 74 -16.21 -2.90 1.15
CA GLU A 74 -16.39 -3.72 2.35
C GLU A 74 -15.71 -3.12 3.59
N TRP A 75 -14.95 -2.03 3.46
CA TRP A 75 -14.22 -1.44 4.57
C TRP A 75 -15.14 -0.59 5.45
N GLU A 76 -15.23 -0.91 6.74
CA GLU A 76 -16.01 -0.15 7.71
C GLU A 76 -15.19 1.01 8.30
N GLY A 77 -15.78 2.20 8.40
CA GLY A 77 -15.18 3.34 9.12
C GLY A 77 -14.04 4.07 8.39
N HIS A 78 -13.75 3.75 7.13
CA HIS A 78 -12.76 4.47 6.35
C HIS A 78 -13.28 5.86 5.91
N ASP A 79 -12.41 6.88 5.97
CA ASP A 79 -12.69 8.23 5.47
C ASP A 79 -11.68 8.57 4.36
N PRO A 80 -12.03 8.31 3.08
CA PRO A 80 -11.08 8.42 1.98
C PRO A 80 -10.90 9.84 1.50
N GLU A 81 -9.67 10.32 1.58
CA GLU A 81 -9.22 11.53 0.90
C GLU A 81 -8.67 11.17 -0.47
N GLN A 82 -9.25 11.75 -1.53
CA GLN A 82 -8.80 11.51 -2.90
C GLN A 82 -7.42 12.12 -3.14
N LEU A 83 -6.60 11.40 -3.89
CA LEU A 83 -5.28 11.81 -4.35
C LEU A 83 -5.24 11.89 -5.87
N THR A 84 -4.33 12.72 -6.35
CA THR A 84 -3.85 12.66 -7.73
C THR A 84 -2.90 11.48 -7.92
N PHE A 85 -2.68 11.11 -9.19
CA PHE A 85 -1.67 10.12 -9.55
C PHE A 85 -0.28 10.56 -9.07
N GLU A 86 0.07 11.83 -9.25
CA GLU A 86 1.38 12.36 -8.88
C GLU A 86 1.64 12.28 -7.36
N GLU A 87 0.65 12.61 -6.53
CA GLU A 87 0.75 12.50 -5.07
C GLU A 87 0.98 11.06 -4.63
N PHE A 88 0.26 10.11 -5.25
CA PHE A 88 0.45 8.69 -4.94
C PHE A 88 1.85 8.21 -5.35
N GLU A 89 2.31 8.53 -6.57
CA GLU A 89 3.62 8.10 -7.06
C GLU A 89 4.78 8.66 -6.23
N GLU A 90 4.65 9.88 -5.70
CA GLU A 90 5.65 10.47 -4.81
C GLU A 90 5.80 9.63 -3.52
N VAL A 91 4.68 9.33 -2.86
CA VAL A 91 4.65 8.54 -1.63
C VAL A 91 5.12 7.12 -1.90
N TRP A 92 4.62 6.48 -2.95
CA TRP A 92 5.03 5.15 -3.40
C TRP A 92 6.53 5.05 -3.62
N GLY A 93 7.09 5.96 -4.42
CA GLY A 93 8.52 5.98 -4.73
C GLY A 93 9.39 6.23 -3.49
N SER A 94 8.95 7.12 -2.60
CA SER A 94 9.65 7.42 -1.34
C SER A 94 9.66 6.21 -0.40
N ALA A 95 8.49 5.60 -0.16
CA ALA A 95 8.34 4.42 0.67
C ALA A 95 9.20 3.26 0.16
N ARG A 96 9.14 2.97 -1.14
CA ARG A 96 9.94 1.91 -1.78
C ARG A 96 11.44 2.10 -1.60
N ARG A 97 11.95 3.32 -1.79
CA ARG A 97 13.39 3.61 -1.58
C ARG A 97 13.79 3.38 -0.13
N ARG A 98 12.97 3.86 0.82
CA ARG A 98 13.26 3.73 2.25
C ARG A 98 13.21 2.28 2.71
N ILE A 99 12.19 1.53 2.32
CA ILE A 99 12.09 0.08 2.58
C ILE A 99 13.28 -0.66 1.95
N ALA A 100 13.61 -0.36 0.69
CA ALA A 100 14.71 -1.03 0.01
C ALA A 100 16.09 -0.78 0.65
N SER A 101 16.25 0.34 1.35
CA SER A 101 17.48 0.71 2.05
C SER A 101 17.62 0.11 3.46
N ARG A 102 16.58 -0.55 3.98
CA ARG A 102 16.65 -1.20 5.29
C ARG A 102 17.56 -2.43 5.23
N PRO A 103 18.43 -2.64 6.22
CA PRO A 103 19.08 -3.93 6.39
C PRO A 103 17.99 -4.98 6.71
N GLY A 104 17.97 -6.06 5.94
CA GLY A 104 17.11 -7.23 6.18
C GLY A 104 17.69 -8.16 7.23
#